data_AF-A0A973KPL1-F1
#
_entry.id   AF-A0A973KPL1-F1
#
_cell.length_a   1.000
_cell.length_b   1.000
_cell.length_c   1.000
_cell.angle_alpha   90.00
_cell.angle_beta   90.00
_cell.angle_gamma   90.00
#
_symmetry.space_group_name_H-M   'P 1'
#
loop_
_entity.id
_entity.type
_entity.pdbx_description
1 polymer ?
#
loop_
_entity_poly.entity_id
_entity_poly.type
_entity_poly.pdbx_seq_one_letter_code
_entity_poly.pdbx_strand_id
1 'polypeptide(L)'
;SGLALAQALEAQRTAAGEAVQLHGGVGFTWEHDAHLYFKRAASDELLFGPVHRLRARAAEREGLFAEPDAASASATASTDGHRARKAVAV
;
A
#
# COMPACT_ATOMS: atom_id res chain seq x y z
N SER A 1 1.17 3.90 -9.07
CA SER A 1 2.30 3.02 -9.44
C SER A 1 2.97 2.32 -8.25
N GLY A 2 2.97 2.85 -7.02
CA GLY A 2 3.61 2.20 -5.86
C GLY A 2 3.01 0.85 -5.42
N LEU A 3 1.69 0.71 -5.46
CA LEU A 3 1.00 -0.55 -5.11
C LEU A 3 1.33 -1.69 -6.10
N ALA A 4 1.40 -1.38 -7.39
CA ALA A 4 1.79 -2.35 -8.42
C ALA A 4 3.22 -2.87 -8.20
N LEU A 5 4.17 -1.97 -7.89
CA LEU A 5 5.55 -2.37 -7.57
C LEU A 5 5.61 -3.22 -6.30
N ALA A 6 4.85 -2.85 -5.26
CA ALA A 6 4.76 -3.64 -4.03
C ALA A 6 4.33 -5.08 -4.32
N GLN A 7 3.30 -5.26 -5.16
CA GLN A 7 2.82 -6.59 -5.54
C GLN A 7 3.82 -7.35 -6.40
N ALA A 8 4.47 -6.69 -7.35
CA ALA A 8 5.46 -7.30 -8.22
C ALA A 8 6.66 -7.85 -7.43
N LEU A 9 7.18 -7.10 -6.46
CA LEU A 9 8.30 -7.52 -5.62
C LEU A 9 7.95 -8.72 -4.74
N GLU A 10 6.75 -8.73 -4.14
CA GLU A 10 6.31 -9.86 -3.32
C GLU A 10 6.09 -11.14 -4.15
N ALA A 11 5.52 -11.00 -5.34
CA ALA A 11 5.37 -12.11 -6.28
C ALA A 11 6.74 -12.63 -6.76
N GLN A 12 7.66 -11.75 -7.11
CA GLN A 12 9.00 -12.11 -7.56
C GLN A 12 9.78 -12.86 -6.47
N ARG A 13 9.74 -12.38 -5.22
CA ARG A 13 10.37 -13.04 -4.08
C ARG A 13 9.83 -14.45 -3.88
N THR A 14 8.52 -14.60 -3.94
CA THR A 14 7.84 -15.90 -3.76
C THR A 14 8.20 -16.86 -4.88
N ALA A 15 8.01 -16.44 -6.13
CA ALA A 15 8.28 -17.26 -7.31
C ALA A 15 9.76 -17.67 -7.41
N ALA A 16 10.70 -16.76 -7.13
CA ALA A 16 12.11 -17.07 -7.17
C ALA A 16 12.53 -18.04 -6.05
N GLY A 17 11.96 -17.89 -4.85
CA GLY A 17 12.18 -18.82 -3.74
C GLY A 17 11.64 -20.22 -4.05
N GLU A 18 10.40 -20.30 -4.53
CA GLU A 18 9.77 -21.56 -4.94
C GLU A 18 10.53 -22.22 -6.10
N ALA A 19 10.99 -21.45 -7.09
CA ALA A 19 11.82 -21.97 -8.17
C ALA A 19 13.08 -22.67 -7.64
N VAL A 20 13.78 -22.07 -6.67
CA VAL A 20 14.93 -22.75 -6.04
C VAL A 20 14.51 -24.05 -5.36
N GLN A 21 13.41 -24.03 -4.60
CA GLN A 21 12.97 -25.21 -3.84
C GLN A 21 12.47 -26.36 -4.73
N LEU A 22 11.78 -26.06 -5.82
CA LEU A 22 11.28 -27.06 -6.77
C LEU A 22 12.42 -27.82 -7.46
N HIS A 23 13.55 -27.15 -7.69
CA HIS A 23 14.73 -27.78 -8.28
C HIS A 23 15.61 -28.46 -7.22
N GLY A 24 15.41 -28.20 -5.93
CA GLY A 24 16.29 -28.71 -4.87
C GLY A 24 17.72 -28.21 -5.05
N GLY A 25 18.72 -29.08 -4.79
CA GLY A 25 20.13 -28.69 -4.82
C GLY A 25 20.60 -28.10 -6.15
N VAL A 26 20.08 -28.58 -7.29
CA VAL A 26 20.46 -28.05 -8.63
C VAL A 26 19.94 -26.63 -8.86
N GLY A 27 18.91 -26.20 -8.14
CA GLY A 27 18.40 -24.83 -8.20
C GLY A 27 19.40 -23.78 -7.74
N PHE A 28 20.46 -24.18 -7.01
CA PHE A 28 21.54 -23.31 -6.53
C PHE A 28 22.90 -23.57 -7.19
N THR A 29 22.96 -24.45 -8.20
CA THR A 29 24.17 -24.71 -8.99
C THR A 29 24.15 -23.94 -10.31
N TRP A 30 25.25 -24.04 -11.07
CA TRP A 30 25.40 -23.39 -12.38
C TRP A 30 24.58 -24.02 -13.51
N GLU A 31 23.91 -25.15 -13.24
CA GLU A 31 23.11 -25.87 -14.23
C GLU A 31 21.70 -25.28 -14.37
N HIS A 32 21.28 -24.43 -13.42
CA HIS A 32 19.96 -23.81 -13.45
C HIS A 32 19.98 -22.35 -12.99
N ASP A 33 19.28 -21.47 -13.71
CA ASP A 33 19.30 -20.02 -13.48
C ASP A 33 18.42 -19.55 -12.30
N ALA A 34 17.69 -20.45 -11.62
CA ALA A 34 16.79 -20.08 -10.51
C ALA A 34 17.49 -19.22 -9.43
N HIS A 35 18.75 -19.56 -9.10
CA HIS A 35 19.54 -18.82 -8.14
C HIS A 35 19.86 -17.37 -8.57
N LEU A 36 19.91 -17.08 -9.88
CA LEU A 36 20.10 -15.72 -10.39
C LEU A 36 18.86 -14.87 -10.10
N TYR A 37 17.66 -15.43 -10.29
CA TYR A 37 16.41 -14.75 -9.98
C TYR A 37 16.20 -14.56 -8.48
N PHE A 38 16.64 -15.52 -7.65
CA PHE A 38 16.62 -15.39 -6.20
C PHE A 38 17.52 -14.24 -5.72
N LYS A 39 18.76 -14.16 -6.23
CA LYS A 39 19.69 -13.05 -5.94
C LYS A 39 19.14 -11.71 -6.44
N ARG A 40 18.49 -11.69 -7.61
CA ARG A 40 17.84 -10.50 -8.16
C ARG A 40 16.70 -10.03 -7.26
N ALA A 41 15.81 -10.93 -6.83
CA ALA A 41 14.71 -10.58 -5.92
C ALA A 41 15.22 -9.91 -4.64
N ALA A 42 16.29 -10.45 -4.04
CA ALA A 42 16.93 -9.86 -2.88
C ALA A 42 17.54 -8.47 -3.18
N SER A 43 18.16 -8.30 -4.35
CA SER A 43 18.73 -7.03 -4.78
C SER A 43 17.64 -5.98 -5.05
N ASP A 44 16.52 -6.37 -5.63
CA ASP A 44 15.38 -5.49 -5.91
C ASP A 44 14.69 -5.01 -4.62
N GLU A 45 14.56 -5.86 -3.60
CA GLU A 45 14.08 -5.44 -2.27
C GLU A 45 14.98 -4.37 -1.63
N LEU A 46 16.30 -4.47 -1.82
CA LEU A 46 17.24 -3.46 -1.34
C LEU A 46 17.15 -2.16 -2.14
N LEU A 47 16.99 -2.27 -3.47
CA LEU A 47 16.93 -1.12 -4.38
C LEU A 47 15.65 -0.29 -4.19
N PHE A 48 14.50 -0.94 -4.08
CA PHE A 48 13.20 -0.27 -3.99
C PHE A 48 12.72 -0.08 -2.55
N GLY A 49 13.40 -0.72 -1.60
CA GLY A 49 13.02 -0.75 -0.19
C GLY A 49 11.89 -1.75 0.09
N PRO A 50 11.55 -1.94 1.38
CA PRO A 50 10.62 -2.98 1.79
C PRO A 50 9.19 -2.69 1.30
N VAL A 51 8.50 -3.75 0.86
CA VAL A 51 7.16 -3.71 0.23
C VAL A 51 6.12 -2.94 1.06
N HIS A 52 6.17 -3.02 2.39
CA HIS A 52 5.23 -2.30 3.26
C HIS A 52 5.33 -0.78 3.12
N ARG A 53 6.51 -0.22 2.83
CA ARG A 53 6.68 1.23 2.61
C ARG A 53 6.08 1.66 1.28
N LEU A 54 6.19 0.81 0.26
CA LEU A 54 5.56 1.06 -1.04
C LEU A 54 4.04 1.06 -0.93
N ARG A 55 3.47 0.14 -0.13
CA ARG A 55 2.04 0.10 0.22
C ARG A 55 1.61 1.32 1.00
N ALA A 56 2.35 1.71 2.04
CA ALA A 56 2.06 2.90 2.84
C ALA A 56 2.04 4.18 1.99
N ARG A 57 3.08 4.38 1.16
CA ARG A 57 3.17 5.54 0.26
C ARG A 57 2.06 5.55 -0.80
N ALA A 58 1.63 4.39 -1.27
CA ALA A 58 0.48 4.31 -2.15
C ALA A 58 -0.80 4.72 -1.42
N ALA A 59 -1.01 4.26 -0.19
CA ALA A 59 -2.18 4.62 0.60
C ALA A 59 -2.25 6.11 0.97
N GLU A 60 -1.10 6.70 1.34
CA GLU A 60 -0.98 8.15 1.57
C GLU A 60 -1.37 8.97 0.34
N ARG A 61 -0.91 8.54 -0.85
CA ARG A 61 -1.24 9.23 -2.12
C ARG A 61 -2.72 9.20 -2.45
N GLU A 62 -3.41 8.13 -2.10
CA GLU A 62 -4.85 7.97 -2.33
C GLU A 62 -5.70 8.47 -1.15
N GLY A 63 -5.08 8.95 -0.06
CA GLY A 63 -5.79 9.43 1.13
C GLY A 63 -6.58 8.36 1.89
N LEU A 64 -6.24 7.07 1.71
CA LEU A 64 -7.02 5.94 2.24
C LEU A 64 -7.13 5.91 3.77
N PHE A 65 -6.20 6.55 4.47
CA PHE A 65 -6.15 6.61 5.94
C PHE A 65 -6.21 8.05 6.48
N ALA A 66 -6.56 9.03 5.65
CA ALA A 66 -6.91 10.34 6.17
C ALA A 66 -8.19 10.20 7.01
N GLU A 67 -8.21 10.75 8.22
CA GLU A 67 -9.48 10.84 8.95
C GLU A 67 -10.47 11.65 8.08
N PRO A 68 -11.73 11.19 7.94
CA PRO A 68 -12.75 11.99 7.28
C PRO A 68 -12.82 13.30 8.04
N ASP A 69 -12.51 14.37 7.32
CA ASP A 69 -12.21 15.68 7.82
C ASP A 69 -13.15 16.11 8.98
N ALA A 70 -12.57 16.56 10.09
CA ALA A 70 -13.29 17.34 11.10
C ALA A 70 -13.98 18.58 10.48
N ALA A 71 -13.61 18.96 9.25
CA ALA A 71 -14.31 19.96 8.44
C ALA A 71 -15.73 19.54 7.99
N SER A 72 -16.05 18.24 7.89
CA SER A 72 -17.42 17.78 7.59
C SER A 72 -18.36 17.90 8.80
N ALA A 73 -17.82 17.96 10.02
CA ALA A 73 -18.56 18.15 11.26
C ALA A 73 -18.83 19.64 11.60
N SER A 74 -18.01 20.59 11.11
CA SER A 74 -18.23 22.02 11.37
C SER A 74 -19.28 22.65 10.44
N ALA A 75 -19.49 22.08 9.24
CA ALA A 75 -20.52 22.53 8.30
C ALA A 75 -21.95 22.21 8.76
N THR A 76 -22.15 21.14 9.53
CA THR A 76 -23.47 20.73 10.07
C THR A 76 -23.85 21.48 11.35
N ALA A 77 -22.89 22.10 12.05
CA ALA A 77 -23.14 22.91 13.24
C ALA A 77 -23.63 24.34 12.95
N SER A 78 -23.50 24.84 11.71
CA SER A 78 -23.81 26.24 11.37
C SER A 78 -25.26 26.50 10.94
N THR A 79 -26.15 25.49 10.87
CA THR A 79 -27.52 25.66 10.35
C THR A 79 -28.58 25.97 11.42
N ASP A 80 -28.27 25.91 12.73
CA ASP A 80 -29.28 26.07 13.81
C ASP A 80 -29.48 27.52 14.32
N GLY A 81 -29.12 28.53 13.52
CA GLY A 81 -29.12 29.93 13.96
C GLY A 81 -30.25 30.84 13.48
N HIS A 82 -31.12 30.41 12.53
CA HIS A 82 -32.00 31.35 11.81
C HIS A 82 -33.50 31.04 11.81
N ARG A 83 -33.98 30.00 12.51
CA ARG A 83 -35.41 29.59 12.46
C ARG A 83 -36.23 29.85 13.73
N ALA A 84 -35.93 30.92 14.47
CA ALA A 84 -36.80 31.38 15.56
C ALA A 84 -37.03 32.90 15.47
N ARG A 85 -37.74 33.33 14.41
CA ARG A 85 -38.47 34.60 14.41
C ARG A 85 -39.97 34.29 14.40
N LYS A 86 -40.68 34.87 15.38
CA LYS A 86 -42.14 35.13 15.44
C LYS A 86 -42.98 34.22 16.36
N ALA A 87 -43.10 34.64 17.62
CA ALA A 87 -44.31 34.49 18.47
C ALA A 87 -44.43 35.81 19.26
N VAL A 88 -45.26 36.77 18.81
CA VAL A 88 -46.63 37.04 19.32
C VAL A 88 -46.65 37.45 20.80
N ALA A 89 -46.87 38.75 21.04
CA ALA A 89 -47.65 39.38 22.11
C ALA A 89 -47.70 40.88 21.74
N VAL A 90 -48.82 41.39 21.20
CA VAL A 90 -49.92 42.05 21.93
C VAL A 90 -49.40 43.05 22.95
#